data_AF-A0A9Q0EQV0-F1
#
_entry.id   AF-A0A9Q0EQV0-F1
#
_cell.length_a   1.000
_cell.length_b   1.000
_cell.length_c   1.000
_cell.angle_alpha   90.00
_cell.angle_beta   90.00
_cell.angle_gamma   90.00
#
_symmetry.space_group_name_H-M   'P 1'
#
loop_
_entity.id
_entity.type
_entity.pdbx_description
1 polymer ?
#
loop_
_entity_poly.entity_id
_entity_poly.type
_entity_poly.pdbx_seq_one_letter_code
_entity_poly.pdbx_strand_id
1 'polypeptide(L)'
;MLQTKPQIHKNRDLKPENIVLQEVIGKLVHKIIDLGYAKDLDQGSLCTSFVGTLQYLAPELFENKPYTVTVDYWSFGTMLFECVCGFRPFLHHMQPVQWTSKVKNKGPKDIMAVEDMNGEVRFATHLPYPNNLSRPLLGPVESLLQMLLLWDPASRGGGSDPDNNQPCFYTTLQNILNMKVIHVLDMTSAQLHSMVLGPEESLHSLQQRLETHTHSHILPRNQELLLETGISLDPRCPPAHCLPEGLSGWDRSIAYLFDKSLTKYSGPLTARPLPDSVNFIVRATKTQLPLAALRKVWGEAVSYICGLKQDYIRLYEGREAAMRSLLHYNTNLTRHKNMLFSQSQQLRAKLAFFKISIQHDLDLYSEQRHTGISSEKMLKTWKENEEKAAAFAQVAEVGYLDEEIVSLHCEIVELRRSPFARSQGDILGQLEEKAIELYKQLKAKCKSPDPPHGYSDSSEMVKAILQTVQNQDRVLKDLYTHLSTILVCKRRIVDLFPKLERAVESTKAAETAVMQMQMKRQKEFWYLLKIARAQTTPQSLSTVHKPTASVTVHQLLEENQRYLSQLSSLLQDTTQEMGSSVMDEDWSWIQHDLVQAPSLIM
;
A
#
# COMPACT_ATOMS: atom_id res chain seq x y z
N MET A 1 -22.68 8.25 28.85
CA MET A 1 -22.76 7.80 30.26
C MET A 1 -23.75 6.64 30.36
N LEU A 2 -23.38 5.44 29.94
CA LEU A 2 -24.15 4.20 30.18
C LEU A 2 -23.25 3.08 30.73
N GLN A 3 -22.16 3.45 31.40
CA GLN A 3 -21.35 2.52 32.19
C GLN A 3 -21.00 3.20 33.51
N THR A 4 -21.86 3.03 34.53
CA THR A 4 -21.50 3.14 35.96
C THR A 4 -22.55 2.57 36.92
N LYS A 5 -23.56 1.82 36.44
CA LYS A 5 -24.35 0.87 37.24
C LYS A 5 -24.76 -0.31 36.35
N PRO A 6 -24.67 -1.58 36.79
CA PRO A 6 -25.18 -2.71 36.03
C PRO A 6 -26.71 -2.79 36.21
N GLN A 7 -27.43 -1.78 35.73
CA GLN A 7 -28.87 -1.91 35.51
C GLN A 7 -29.05 -2.32 34.04
N ILE A 8 -29.47 -3.56 33.81
CA ILE A 8 -29.77 -4.07 32.47
C ILE A 8 -31.10 -3.43 32.06
N HIS A 9 -31.02 -2.32 31.31
CA HIS A 9 -32.20 -1.69 30.75
C HIS A 9 -32.64 -2.51 29.53
N LYS A 10 -33.85 -3.09 29.56
CA LYS A 10 -34.42 -3.72 28.35
C LYS A 10 -34.90 -2.61 27.43
N ASN A 11 -34.48 -2.58 26.17
CA ASN A 11 -34.93 -1.55 25.21
C ASN A 11 -36.36 -1.85 24.70
N ARG A 12 -36.62 -3.10 24.29
CA ARG A 12 -37.93 -3.61 23.82
C ARG A 12 -38.45 -3.01 22.50
N ASP A 13 -37.76 -2.07 21.87
CA ASP A 13 -38.04 -1.58 20.50
C ASP A 13 -36.72 -1.33 19.73
N LEU A 14 -35.75 -2.24 19.86
CA LEU A 14 -34.49 -2.12 19.14
C LEU A 14 -34.73 -2.40 17.64
N LYS A 15 -34.56 -1.38 16.80
CA LYS A 15 -34.79 -1.40 15.35
C LYS A 15 -33.89 -0.36 14.66
N PRO A 16 -33.68 -0.44 13.33
CA PRO A 16 -32.85 0.53 12.61
C PRO A 16 -33.30 1.98 12.81
N GLU A 17 -34.61 2.24 12.90
CA GLU A 17 -35.17 3.58 13.13
C GLU A 17 -34.79 4.18 14.49
N ASN A 18 -34.42 3.33 15.46
CA ASN A 18 -34.01 3.73 16.81
C ASN A 18 -32.48 3.77 16.97
N ILE A 19 -31.72 3.70 15.87
CA ILE A 19 -30.28 3.91 15.85
C ILE A 19 -29.98 5.20 15.09
N VAL A 20 -29.46 6.21 15.79
CA VAL A 20 -28.99 7.44 15.16
C VAL A 20 -27.49 7.39 14.93
N LEU A 21 -27.06 8.05 13.86
CA LEU A 21 -25.67 8.17 13.45
C LEU A 21 -25.18 9.56 13.84
N GLN A 22 -24.16 9.64 14.68
CA GLN A 22 -23.53 10.89 15.05
C GLN A 22 -22.06 10.86 14.66
N GLU A 23 -21.61 11.85 13.90
CA GLU A 23 -20.19 12.05 13.65
C GLU A 23 -19.50 12.60 14.91
N VAL A 24 -18.49 11.90 15.40
CA VAL A 24 -17.68 12.28 16.55
C VAL A 24 -16.22 12.08 16.18
N ILE A 25 -15.45 13.18 16.07
CA ILE A 25 -14.02 13.16 15.74
C ILE A 25 -13.75 12.36 14.44
N GLY A 26 -14.54 12.62 13.40
CA GLY A 26 -14.42 11.94 12.09
C GLY A 26 -14.81 10.45 12.09
N LYS A 27 -15.40 9.94 13.18
CA LYS A 27 -15.93 8.57 13.28
C LYS A 27 -17.45 8.61 13.41
N LEU A 28 -18.13 7.75 12.66
CA LEU A 28 -19.58 7.59 12.76
C LEU A 28 -19.92 6.72 13.97
N VAL A 29 -20.47 7.33 15.01
CA VAL A 29 -20.88 6.66 16.25
C VAL A 29 -22.36 6.32 16.17
N HIS A 30 -22.68 5.04 16.34
CA HIS A 30 -24.04 4.53 16.38
C HIS A 30 -24.58 4.68 17.81
N LYS A 31 -25.71 5.37 17.98
CA LYS A 31 -26.33 5.58 19.30
C LYS A 31 -27.77 5.09 19.29
N ILE A 32 -28.12 4.36 20.33
CA ILE A 32 -29.50 3.93 20.58
C ILE A 32 -30.29 5.13 21.09
N ILE A 33 -31.45 5.37 20.51
CA ILE A 33 -32.44 6.36 20.94
C ILE A 33 -33.76 5.68 21.32
N ASP A 34 -34.72 6.48 21.76
CA ASP A 34 -36.08 6.07 22.11
C ASP A 34 -36.15 4.92 23.13
N LEU A 35 -35.87 5.27 24.38
CA LEU A 35 -36.05 4.39 25.54
C LEU A 35 -37.48 4.48 26.11
N GLY A 36 -38.46 4.96 25.34
CA GLY A 36 -39.85 5.12 25.80
C GLY A 36 -40.53 3.79 26.16
N TYR A 37 -40.05 2.70 25.56
CA TYR A 37 -40.43 1.34 25.93
C TYR A 37 -39.41 0.67 26.83
N ALA A 38 -38.40 1.35 27.35
CA ALA A 38 -37.44 0.71 28.23
C ALA A 38 -38.05 0.36 29.59
N LYS A 39 -37.55 -0.69 30.25
CA LYS A 39 -37.94 -1.02 31.63
C LYS A 39 -36.73 -1.46 32.44
N ASP A 40 -36.60 -0.86 33.61
CA ASP A 40 -35.62 -1.29 34.61
C ASP A 40 -36.11 -2.60 35.23
N LEU A 41 -35.23 -3.59 35.26
CA LEU A 41 -35.52 -4.88 35.86
C LEU A 41 -34.37 -5.29 36.75
N ASP A 42 -34.71 -5.72 37.95
CA ASP A 42 -33.82 -6.52 38.77
C ASP A 42 -33.61 -7.89 38.08
N GLN A 43 -32.37 -8.41 38.14
CA GLN A 43 -31.97 -9.68 37.50
C GLN A 43 -32.94 -10.81 37.87
N GLY A 44 -33.88 -11.14 36.96
CA GLY A 44 -34.90 -12.18 37.15
C GLY A 44 -36.35 -11.76 36.89
N SER A 45 -36.63 -10.48 36.68
CA SER A 45 -38.02 -10.00 36.51
C SER A 45 -38.60 -10.29 35.11
N LEU A 46 -39.70 -11.05 35.08
CA LEU A 46 -40.49 -11.37 33.89
C LEU A 46 -41.48 -10.25 33.54
N CYS A 47 -41.63 -9.94 32.26
CA CYS A 47 -42.56 -8.92 31.75
C CYS A 47 -43.64 -9.54 30.84
N THR A 48 -44.80 -8.87 30.72
CA THR A 48 -45.97 -9.37 29.95
C THR A 48 -46.59 -8.36 28.97
N SER A 49 -46.09 -7.11 28.89
CA SER A 49 -46.67 -6.07 28.02
C SER A 49 -46.27 -6.23 26.54
N PHE A 50 -47.25 -6.18 25.63
CA PHE A 50 -47.07 -6.20 24.17
C PHE A 50 -46.75 -4.79 23.64
N VAL A 51 -45.47 -4.52 23.39
CA VAL A 51 -44.95 -3.24 22.86
C VAL A 51 -43.80 -3.52 21.89
N GLY A 52 -43.64 -2.69 20.85
CA GLY A 52 -42.54 -2.75 19.88
C GLY A 52 -42.98 -2.84 18.42
N THR A 53 -42.02 -2.67 17.52
CA THR A 53 -42.23 -2.79 16.06
C THR A 53 -42.23 -4.26 15.67
N LEU A 54 -43.39 -4.76 15.19
CA LEU A 54 -43.63 -6.20 14.94
C LEU A 54 -42.55 -6.89 14.09
N GLN A 55 -41.81 -6.15 13.27
CA GLN A 55 -40.84 -6.68 12.33
C GLN A 55 -39.53 -7.19 12.96
N TYR A 56 -39.15 -6.69 14.14
CA TYR A 56 -37.92 -7.03 14.87
C TYR A 56 -38.20 -7.70 16.23
N LEU A 57 -39.47 -8.01 16.48
CA LEU A 57 -39.95 -8.52 17.75
C LEU A 57 -39.59 -10.00 17.91
N ALA A 58 -39.20 -10.39 19.13
CA ALA A 58 -38.90 -11.77 19.45
C ALA A 58 -40.14 -12.69 19.43
N PRO A 59 -40.00 -13.98 19.08
CA PRO A 59 -41.12 -14.92 18.94
C PRO A 59 -42.06 -14.99 20.15
N GLU A 60 -41.48 -15.00 21.36
CA GLU A 60 -42.20 -15.15 22.63
C GLU A 60 -43.16 -13.98 22.93
N LEU A 61 -42.93 -12.81 22.33
CA LEU A 61 -43.81 -11.65 22.47
C LEU A 61 -45.10 -11.80 21.65
N PHE A 62 -45.08 -12.55 20.54
CA PHE A 62 -46.31 -12.89 19.80
C PHE A 62 -47.14 -13.96 20.52
N GLU A 63 -46.50 -14.80 21.32
CA GLU A 63 -47.17 -15.85 22.10
C GLU A 63 -47.69 -15.34 23.46
N ASN A 64 -47.57 -14.04 23.75
CA ASN A 64 -47.91 -13.41 25.03
C ASN A 64 -47.27 -14.12 26.25
N LYS A 65 -46.08 -14.71 26.05
CA LYS A 65 -45.36 -15.42 27.11
C LYS A 65 -44.54 -14.45 27.96
N PRO A 66 -44.26 -14.79 29.23
CA PRO A 66 -43.28 -14.07 30.03
C PRO A 66 -41.92 -14.04 29.33
N TYR A 67 -41.30 -12.87 29.25
CA TYR A 67 -40.05 -12.68 28.50
C TYR A 67 -38.90 -12.06 29.32
N THR A 68 -37.66 -12.34 28.92
CA THR A 68 -36.43 -11.90 29.60
C THR A 68 -35.68 -10.84 28.77
N VAL A 69 -34.39 -10.60 29.05
CA VAL A 69 -33.54 -9.64 28.31
C VAL A 69 -33.19 -10.16 26.91
N THR A 70 -33.41 -11.45 26.67
CA THR A 70 -33.07 -12.11 25.40
C THR A 70 -33.96 -11.66 24.22
N VAL A 71 -35.04 -10.93 24.49
CA VAL A 71 -35.83 -10.25 23.44
C VAL A 71 -34.99 -9.23 22.68
N ASP A 72 -34.13 -8.48 23.36
CA ASP A 72 -33.26 -7.48 22.74
C ASP A 72 -32.14 -8.17 21.93
N TYR A 73 -31.73 -9.39 22.30
CA TYR A 73 -30.74 -10.18 21.55
C TYR A 73 -31.30 -10.61 20.20
N TRP A 74 -32.57 -11.02 20.15
CA TRP A 74 -33.26 -11.32 18.90
C TRP A 74 -33.33 -10.09 18.01
N SER A 75 -33.81 -8.96 18.55
CA SER A 75 -33.89 -7.71 17.80
C SER A 75 -32.53 -7.28 17.26
N PHE A 76 -31.48 -7.34 18.07
CA PHE A 76 -30.11 -7.08 17.63
C PHE A 76 -29.64 -8.03 16.52
N GLY A 77 -29.91 -9.34 16.65
CA GLY A 77 -29.59 -10.33 15.62
C GLY A 77 -30.29 -10.07 14.30
N THR A 78 -31.58 -9.71 14.34
CA THR A 78 -32.36 -9.41 13.13
C THR A 78 -31.84 -8.15 12.42
N MET A 79 -31.49 -7.11 13.18
CA MET A 79 -30.85 -5.90 12.63
C MET A 79 -29.47 -6.18 12.06
N LEU A 80 -28.63 -6.94 12.78
CA LEU A 80 -27.30 -7.30 12.31
C LEU A 80 -27.36 -8.06 10.98
N PHE A 81 -28.28 -9.03 10.87
CA PHE A 81 -28.52 -9.74 9.62
C PHE A 81 -28.94 -8.77 8.50
N GLU A 82 -29.87 -7.86 8.76
CA GLU A 82 -30.35 -6.89 7.78
C GLU A 82 -29.27 -5.90 7.33
N CYS A 83 -28.40 -5.44 8.24
CA CYS A 83 -27.25 -4.61 7.88
C CYS A 83 -26.29 -5.33 6.93
N VAL A 84 -26.16 -6.66 7.05
CA VAL A 84 -25.28 -7.47 6.19
C VAL A 84 -25.94 -7.81 4.85
N CYS A 85 -27.23 -8.16 4.86
CA CYS A 85 -27.93 -8.73 3.70
C CYS A 85 -28.85 -7.75 2.97
N GLY A 86 -29.21 -6.63 3.59
CA GLY A 86 -30.16 -5.63 3.07
C GLY A 86 -31.64 -6.01 3.21
N PHE A 87 -31.95 -7.11 3.90
CA PHE A 87 -33.32 -7.56 4.20
C PHE A 87 -33.36 -8.39 5.49
N ARG A 88 -34.55 -8.54 6.07
CA ARG A 88 -34.77 -9.26 7.33
C ARG A 88 -34.59 -10.79 7.20
N PRO A 89 -34.10 -11.49 8.24
CA PRO A 89 -33.71 -12.91 8.15
C PRO A 89 -34.86 -13.88 7.84
N PHE A 90 -36.07 -13.59 8.30
CA PHE A 90 -37.19 -14.53 8.23
C PHE A 90 -38.35 -13.96 7.42
N LEU A 91 -38.61 -14.56 6.25
CA LEU A 91 -39.77 -14.32 5.39
C LEU A 91 -40.16 -12.84 5.29
N HIS A 92 -39.20 -12.00 4.86
CA HIS A 92 -39.27 -10.54 4.91
C HIS A 92 -40.43 -9.90 4.11
N HIS A 93 -41.07 -10.65 3.21
CA HIS A 93 -42.26 -10.21 2.46
C HIS A 93 -43.59 -10.51 3.17
N MET A 94 -43.56 -11.30 4.25
CA MET A 94 -44.74 -11.66 5.03
C MET A 94 -44.91 -10.77 6.28
N GLN A 95 -46.15 -10.67 6.76
CA GLN A 95 -46.41 -10.03 8.04
C GLN A 95 -45.91 -10.91 9.19
N PRO A 96 -45.41 -10.32 10.29
CA PRO A 96 -44.82 -11.06 11.41
C PRO A 96 -45.63 -12.23 11.93
N VAL A 97 -46.91 -12.00 12.22
CA VAL A 97 -47.83 -13.03 12.72
C VAL A 97 -47.96 -14.21 11.75
N GLN A 98 -47.91 -13.95 10.44
CA GLN A 98 -48.05 -14.98 9.41
C GLN A 98 -46.80 -15.86 9.34
N TRP A 99 -45.61 -15.24 9.36
CA TRP A 99 -44.37 -15.99 9.23
C TRP A 99 -44.01 -16.78 10.49
N THR A 100 -44.41 -16.33 11.69
CA THR A 100 -44.13 -17.03 12.97
C THR A 100 -44.52 -18.50 12.91
N SER A 101 -45.70 -18.82 12.34
CA SER A 101 -46.18 -20.21 12.19
C SER A 101 -45.29 -21.06 11.27
N LYS A 102 -44.71 -20.45 10.24
CA LYS A 102 -43.84 -21.12 9.26
C LYS A 102 -42.40 -21.29 9.78
N VAL A 103 -41.92 -20.38 10.63
CA VAL A 103 -40.52 -20.34 11.11
C VAL A 103 -40.33 -21.01 12.47
N LYS A 104 -41.41 -21.30 13.20
CA LYS A 104 -41.38 -21.94 14.53
C LYS A 104 -40.55 -23.23 14.59
N ASN A 105 -40.49 -23.97 13.49
CA ASN A 105 -39.75 -25.24 13.39
C ASN A 105 -38.31 -25.08 12.90
N LYS A 106 -37.77 -23.86 12.88
CA LYS A 106 -36.38 -23.61 12.49
C LYS A 106 -35.41 -24.44 13.35
N GLY A 107 -34.37 -24.96 12.74
CA GLY A 107 -33.24 -25.58 13.42
C GLY A 107 -32.44 -24.57 14.26
N PRO A 108 -31.62 -25.06 15.21
CA PRO A 108 -30.86 -24.20 16.12
C PRO A 108 -29.80 -23.34 15.42
N LYS A 109 -29.32 -23.76 14.24
CA LYS A 109 -28.33 -23.02 13.45
C LYS A 109 -28.91 -22.20 12.30
N ASP A 110 -30.23 -22.27 12.08
CA ASP A 110 -30.84 -21.54 10.98
C ASP A 110 -30.84 -20.04 11.30
N ILE A 111 -30.26 -19.24 10.44
CA ILE A 111 -30.21 -17.77 10.59
C ILE A 111 -31.13 -17.06 9.61
N MET A 112 -31.71 -17.81 8.66
CA MET A 112 -32.52 -17.29 7.58
C MET A 112 -33.65 -18.26 7.21
N ALA A 113 -34.80 -17.73 6.79
CA ALA A 113 -35.86 -18.47 6.12
C ALA A 113 -36.38 -17.67 4.93
N VAL A 114 -36.34 -18.26 3.73
CA VAL A 114 -36.86 -17.68 2.49
C VAL A 114 -37.91 -18.58 1.85
N GLU A 115 -38.87 -17.97 1.17
CA GLU A 115 -39.83 -18.71 0.35
C GLU A 115 -39.23 -18.85 -1.06
N ASP A 116 -39.15 -20.08 -1.57
CA ASP A 116 -38.68 -20.33 -2.92
C ASP A 116 -39.79 -20.04 -3.96
N MET A 117 -39.45 -20.21 -5.24
CA MET A 117 -40.39 -19.92 -6.35
C MET A 117 -41.65 -20.79 -6.32
N ASN A 118 -41.63 -21.92 -5.58
CA ASN A 118 -42.76 -22.84 -5.45
C ASN A 118 -43.61 -22.55 -4.21
N GLY A 119 -43.25 -21.55 -3.41
CA GLY A 119 -43.94 -21.25 -2.15
C GLY A 119 -43.43 -22.07 -0.95
N GLU A 120 -42.35 -22.84 -1.10
CA GLU A 120 -41.80 -23.64 -0.01
C GLU A 120 -40.80 -22.83 0.81
N VAL A 121 -40.86 -23.00 2.14
CA VAL A 121 -39.94 -22.32 3.06
C VAL A 121 -38.64 -23.10 3.15
N ARG A 122 -37.54 -22.45 2.77
CA ARG A 122 -36.18 -22.98 2.90
C ARG A 122 -35.45 -22.25 4.02
N PHE A 123 -34.90 -23.03 4.95
CA PHE A 123 -34.04 -22.54 6.01
C PHE A 123 -32.58 -22.60 5.58
N ALA A 124 -31.77 -21.64 6.04
CA ALA A 124 -30.34 -21.61 5.79
C ALA A 124 -29.54 -21.25 7.05
N THR A 125 -28.38 -21.90 7.19
CA THR A 125 -27.42 -21.70 8.28
C THR A 125 -26.31 -20.72 7.94
N HIS A 126 -26.25 -20.29 6.67
CA HIS A 126 -25.19 -19.46 6.10
C HIS A 126 -25.76 -18.14 5.58
N LEU A 127 -24.92 -17.11 5.58
CA LEU A 127 -25.27 -15.80 5.05
C LEU A 127 -25.45 -15.87 3.53
N PRO A 128 -26.50 -15.24 2.97
CA PRO A 128 -26.71 -15.18 1.54
C PRO A 128 -25.63 -14.34 0.84
N TYR A 129 -25.33 -14.69 -0.40
CA TYR A 129 -24.56 -13.87 -1.33
C TYR A 129 -25.52 -13.09 -2.25
N PRO A 130 -25.24 -11.82 -2.60
CA PRO A 130 -24.07 -11.02 -2.25
C PRO A 130 -24.14 -10.39 -0.84
N ASN A 131 -22.98 -10.27 -0.18
CA ASN A 131 -22.79 -9.45 1.02
C ASN A 131 -21.39 -8.82 1.02
N ASN A 132 -21.16 -7.82 1.87
CA ASN A 132 -19.94 -7.02 1.88
C ASN A 132 -18.92 -7.42 2.98
N LEU A 133 -19.11 -8.59 3.61
CA LEU A 133 -18.18 -9.10 4.62
C LEU A 133 -16.98 -9.77 3.95
N SER A 134 -15.81 -9.61 4.56
CA SER A 134 -14.63 -10.36 4.14
C SER A 134 -14.77 -11.84 4.54
N ARG A 135 -14.17 -12.74 3.75
CA ARG A 135 -14.31 -14.19 3.94
C ARG A 135 -13.97 -14.68 5.36
N PRO A 136 -12.93 -14.17 6.06
CA PRO A 136 -12.64 -14.57 7.43
C PRO A 136 -13.72 -14.20 8.45
N LEU A 137 -14.54 -13.18 8.17
CA LEU A 137 -15.60 -12.73 9.07
C LEU A 137 -16.89 -13.54 8.91
N LEU A 138 -17.10 -14.21 7.77
CA LEU A 138 -18.36 -14.94 7.49
C LEU A 138 -18.67 -15.98 8.58
N GLY A 139 -17.77 -16.92 8.84
CA GLY A 139 -18.00 -17.97 9.84
C GLY A 139 -18.24 -17.43 11.26
N PRO A 140 -17.40 -16.51 11.78
CA PRO A 140 -17.63 -15.88 13.08
C PRO A 140 -18.96 -15.10 13.17
N VAL A 141 -19.33 -14.34 12.13
CA VAL A 141 -20.60 -13.59 12.11
C VAL A 141 -21.80 -14.52 12.01
N GLU A 142 -21.71 -15.58 11.20
CA GLU A 142 -22.74 -16.64 11.14
C GLU A 142 -22.93 -17.29 12.52
N SER A 143 -21.84 -17.62 13.22
CA SER A 143 -21.89 -18.17 14.59
C SER A 143 -22.55 -17.20 15.58
N LEU A 144 -22.23 -15.90 15.48
CA LEU A 144 -22.86 -14.86 16.28
C LEU A 144 -24.37 -14.78 16.01
N LEU A 145 -24.77 -14.76 14.74
CA LEU A 145 -26.19 -14.74 14.33
C LEU A 145 -26.93 -16.00 14.78
N GLN A 146 -26.29 -17.17 14.73
CA GLN A 146 -26.86 -18.42 15.23
C GLN A 146 -27.23 -18.33 16.71
N MET A 147 -26.40 -17.69 17.55
CA MET A 147 -26.71 -17.49 18.98
C MET A 147 -27.80 -16.45 19.23
N LEU A 148 -27.83 -15.38 18.43
CA LEU A 148 -28.78 -14.26 18.59
C LEU A 148 -30.19 -14.61 18.05
N LEU A 149 -30.27 -15.42 16.99
CA LEU A 149 -31.50 -15.78 16.29
C LEU A 149 -32.04 -17.17 16.68
N LEU A 150 -31.68 -17.65 17.88
CA LEU A 150 -32.31 -18.84 18.46
C LEU A 150 -33.78 -18.57 18.80
N TRP A 151 -34.63 -19.52 18.43
CA TRP A 151 -36.07 -19.44 18.71
C TRP A 151 -36.33 -19.49 20.22
N ASP A 152 -35.70 -20.44 20.92
CA ASP A 152 -35.87 -20.63 22.35
C ASP A 152 -35.23 -19.49 23.16
N PRO A 153 -36.00 -18.75 23.97
CA PRO A 153 -35.48 -17.60 24.70
C PRO A 153 -34.52 -17.96 25.83
N ALA A 154 -34.51 -19.22 26.31
CA ALA A 154 -33.62 -19.66 27.40
C ALA A 154 -32.19 -19.93 26.91
N SER A 155 -32.04 -20.52 25.72
CA SER A 155 -30.74 -20.78 25.08
C SER A 155 -30.22 -19.61 24.24
N ARG A 156 -31.08 -18.63 23.91
CA ARG A 156 -30.69 -17.44 23.13
C ARG A 156 -29.60 -16.62 23.82
N GLY A 157 -28.55 -16.31 23.08
CA GLY A 157 -27.32 -15.69 23.60
C GLY A 157 -26.17 -16.66 23.84
N GLY A 158 -26.37 -17.96 23.59
CA GLY A 158 -25.32 -18.98 23.61
C GLY A 158 -24.99 -19.57 24.98
N GLY A 159 -25.88 -19.40 25.97
CA GLY A 159 -25.63 -19.78 27.37
C GLY A 159 -24.71 -18.80 28.10
N SER A 160 -24.32 -19.15 29.32
CA SER A 160 -23.40 -18.36 30.15
C SER A 160 -21.96 -18.84 29.96
N ASP A 161 -21.07 -17.88 29.73
CA ASP A 161 -19.63 -18.08 29.69
C ASP A 161 -19.13 -18.42 31.11
N PRO A 162 -18.40 -19.55 31.29
CA PRO A 162 -17.96 -20.02 32.60
C PRO A 162 -16.99 -19.05 33.30
N ASP A 163 -16.28 -18.19 32.56
CA ASP A 163 -15.23 -17.34 33.11
C ASP A 163 -15.76 -16.02 33.68
N ASN A 164 -16.79 -15.44 33.05
CA ASN A 164 -17.30 -14.10 33.40
C ASN A 164 -18.82 -14.06 33.65
N ASN A 165 -19.51 -15.20 33.55
CA ASN A 165 -20.95 -15.34 33.75
C ASN A 165 -21.83 -14.47 32.83
N GLN A 166 -21.25 -13.93 31.74
CA GLN A 166 -21.97 -13.18 30.70
C GLN A 166 -22.46 -14.13 29.59
N PRO A 167 -23.47 -13.72 28.81
CA PRO A 167 -23.86 -14.46 27.61
C PRO A 167 -22.69 -14.65 26.62
N CYS A 168 -22.49 -15.88 26.13
CA CYS A 168 -21.38 -16.25 25.22
C CYS A 168 -21.30 -15.40 23.93
N PHE A 169 -22.42 -14.82 23.48
CA PHE A 169 -22.42 -13.95 22.31
C PHE A 169 -21.58 -12.69 22.50
N TYR A 170 -21.42 -12.17 23.74
CA TYR A 170 -20.56 -11.01 24.02
C TYR A 170 -19.09 -11.34 23.78
N THR A 171 -18.61 -12.49 24.30
CA THR A 171 -17.25 -12.97 24.08
C THR A 171 -16.99 -13.18 22.58
N THR A 172 -17.96 -13.76 21.87
CA THR A 172 -17.87 -13.95 20.41
C THR A 172 -17.81 -12.63 19.65
N LEU A 173 -18.66 -11.66 19.99
CA LEU A 173 -18.66 -10.33 19.39
C LEU A 173 -17.32 -9.61 19.64
N GLN A 174 -16.79 -9.68 20.86
CA GLN A 174 -15.50 -9.08 21.20
C GLN A 174 -14.36 -9.72 20.43
N ASN A 175 -14.38 -11.05 20.28
CA ASN A 175 -13.40 -11.78 19.48
C ASN A 175 -13.43 -11.33 18.01
N ILE A 176 -14.62 -11.19 17.42
CA ILE A 176 -14.81 -10.68 16.06
C ILE A 176 -14.25 -9.27 15.91
N LEU A 177 -14.58 -8.36 16.83
CA LEU A 177 -14.12 -6.97 16.81
C LEU A 177 -12.60 -6.84 17.00
N ASN A 178 -11.97 -7.79 17.69
CA ASN A 178 -10.53 -7.83 17.92
C ASN A 178 -9.75 -8.53 16.80
N MET A 179 -10.41 -9.16 15.82
CA MET A 179 -9.74 -9.84 14.71
C MET A 179 -8.87 -8.86 13.92
N LYS A 180 -7.59 -9.23 13.72
CA LYS A 180 -6.68 -8.53 12.82
C LYS A 180 -6.74 -9.21 11.46
N VAL A 181 -7.35 -8.54 10.49
CA VAL A 181 -7.49 -9.05 9.12
C VAL A 181 -6.71 -8.16 8.18
N ILE A 182 -5.81 -8.74 7.40
CA ILE A 182 -5.16 -8.07 6.28
C ILE A 182 -5.83 -8.46 4.97
N HIS A 183 -6.02 -7.47 4.10
CA HIS A 183 -6.51 -7.67 2.75
C HIS A 183 -5.36 -7.50 1.77
N VAL A 184 -5.11 -8.52 0.95
CA VAL A 184 -4.01 -8.56 -0.01
C VAL A 184 -4.60 -8.68 -1.41
N LEU A 185 -4.45 -7.65 -2.23
CA LEU A 185 -4.83 -7.68 -3.63
C LEU A 185 -3.66 -8.24 -4.45
N ASP A 186 -3.85 -9.43 -5.03
CA ASP A 186 -2.89 -10.01 -5.96
C ASP A 186 -2.96 -9.29 -7.30
N MET A 187 -1.92 -8.53 -7.62
CA MET A 187 -1.88 -7.73 -8.83
C MET A 187 -1.70 -8.60 -10.09
N THR A 188 -1.31 -9.88 -9.95
CA THR A 188 -1.25 -10.83 -11.07
C THR A 188 -2.62 -11.37 -11.46
N SER A 189 -3.47 -11.65 -10.46
CA SER A 189 -4.77 -12.32 -10.64
C SER A 189 -5.99 -11.43 -10.39
N ALA A 190 -5.78 -10.19 -9.96
CA ALA A 190 -6.81 -9.25 -9.48
C ALA A 190 -7.72 -9.83 -8.38
N GLN A 191 -7.27 -10.88 -7.68
CA GLN A 191 -8.02 -11.51 -6.59
C GLN A 191 -7.67 -10.85 -5.26
N LEU A 192 -8.70 -10.60 -4.44
CA LEU A 192 -8.54 -10.08 -3.10
C LEU A 192 -8.51 -11.23 -2.08
N HIS A 193 -7.37 -11.43 -1.46
CA HIS A 193 -7.16 -12.43 -0.41
C HIS A 193 -7.29 -11.77 0.97
N SER A 194 -8.19 -12.26 1.80
CA SER A 194 -8.38 -11.75 3.16
C SER A 194 -7.88 -12.79 4.17
N MET A 195 -6.96 -12.38 5.05
CA MET A 195 -6.25 -13.31 5.94
C MET A 195 -6.25 -12.80 7.38
N VAL A 196 -6.57 -13.68 8.32
CA VAL A 196 -6.41 -13.38 9.75
C VAL A 196 -4.92 -13.43 10.08
N LEU A 197 -4.44 -12.39 10.76
CA LEU A 197 -3.08 -12.26 11.24
C LEU A 197 -3.00 -12.68 12.71
N GLY A 198 -1.96 -13.44 13.04
CA GLY A 198 -1.55 -13.62 14.43
C GLY A 198 -0.91 -12.34 15.00
N PRO A 199 -0.97 -12.10 16.32
CA PRO A 199 -0.38 -10.91 16.94
C PRO A 199 1.14 -10.81 16.70
N GLU A 200 1.84 -11.95 16.76
CA GLU A 200 3.29 -12.07 16.57
C GLU A 200 3.65 -12.82 15.27
N GLU A 201 2.73 -12.87 14.30
CA GLU A 201 2.98 -13.56 13.03
C GLU A 201 4.08 -12.83 12.25
N SER A 202 5.08 -13.56 11.74
CA SER A 202 6.13 -12.98 10.92
C SER A 202 5.66 -12.74 9.49
N LEU A 203 6.28 -11.77 8.78
CA LEU A 203 6.02 -11.55 7.37
C LEU A 203 6.27 -12.82 6.53
N HIS A 204 7.28 -13.61 6.88
CA HIS A 204 7.58 -14.85 6.17
C HIS A 204 6.45 -15.89 6.29
N SER A 205 5.86 -16.04 7.47
CA SER A 205 4.68 -16.90 7.68
C SER A 205 3.51 -16.46 6.81
N LEU A 206 3.23 -15.14 6.78
CA LEU A 206 2.19 -14.59 5.90
C LEU A 206 2.49 -14.90 4.43
N GLN A 207 3.73 -14.73 3.98
CA GLN A 207 4.13 -15.00 2.60
C GLN A 207 3.98 -16.49 2.22
N GLN A 208 4.32 -17.42 3.12
CA GLN A 208 4.08 -18.86 2.91
C GLN A 208 2.58 -19.18 2.79
N ARG A 209 1.74 -18.55 3.61
CA ARG A 209 0.29 -18.71 3.49
C ARG A 209 -0.23 -18.09 2.19
N LEU A 210 0.27 -16.94 1.76
CA LEU A 210 -0.09 -16.34 0.47
C LEU A 210 0.31 -17.22 -0.71
N GLU A 211 1.48 -17.86 -0.66
CA GLU A 211 1.91 -18.81 -1.70
C GLU A 211 0.91 -19.95 -1.88
N THR A 212 0.34 -20.48 -0.79
CA THR A 212 -0.66 -21.56 -0.86
C THR A 212 -2.06 -21.08 -1.25
N HIS A 213 -2.41 -19.82 -0.97
CA HIS A 213 -3.75 -19.26 -1.23
C HIS A 213 -3.87 -18.52 -2.57
N THR A 214 -2.76 -18.10 -3.17
CA THR A 214 -2.74 -17.46 -4.49
C THR A 214 -2.70 -18.52 -5.58
N HIS A 215 -3.50 -18.37 -6.62
CA HIS A 215 -3.52 -19.29 -7.77
C HIS A 215 -2.17 -19.33 -8.51
N SER A 216 -1.45 -18.21 -8.47
CA SER A 216 -0.15 -18.03 -9.12
C SER A 216 1.01 -18.70 -8.35
N HIS A 217 0.78 -19.15 -7.11
CA HIS A 217 1.79 -19.79 -6.24
C HIS A 217 3.13 -19.02 -6.20
N ILE A 218 3.05 -17.70 -6.00
CA ILE A 218 4.24 -16.84 -6.00
C ILE A 218 5.13 -17.22 -4.82
N LEU A 219 6.36 -17.65 -5.08
CA LEU A 219 7.32 -18.03 -4.04
C LEU A 219 7.58 -16.85 -3.07
N PRO A 220 7.72 -17.06 -1.76
CA PRO A 220 7.91 -16.00 -0.76
C PRO A 220 9.01 -14.97 -1.10
N ARG A 221 10.13 -15.42 -1.68
CA ARG A 221 11.25 -14.55 -2.11
C ARG A 221 10.89 -13.59 -3.26
N ASN A 222 9.92 -13.98 -4.08
CA ASN A 222 9.45 -13.21 -5.23
C ASN A 222 8.26 -12.31 -4.87
N GLN A 223 7.65 -12.50 -3.70
CA GLN A 223 6.54 -11.67 -3.25
C GLN A 223 7.04 -10.29 -2.82
N GLU A 224 6.50 -9.24 -3.43
CA GLU A 224 6.61 -7.87 -2.95
C GLU A 224 5.24 -7.38 -2.49
N LEU A 225 5.10 -7.16 -1.19
CA LEU A 225 3.87 -6.63 -0.61
C LEU A 225 4.05 -5.13 -0.36
N LEU A 226 3.33 -4.30 -1.11
CA LEU A 226 3.34 -2.84 -0.99
C LEU A 226 2.10 -2.34 -0.25
N LEU A 227 2.28 -1.37 0.63
CA LEU A 227 1.18 -0.57 1.17
C LEU A 227 0.75 0.50 0.17
N GLU A 228 -0.39 1.15 0.40
CA GLU A 228 -0.88 2.27 -0.43
C GLU A 228 0.17 3.39 -0.60
N THR A 229 1.01 3.61 0.41
CA THR A 229 2.12 4.58 0.39
C THR A 229 3.24 4.21 -0.59
N GLY A 230 3.24 3.00 -1.14
CA GLY A 230 4.30 2.44 -1.99
C GLY A 230 5.49 1.87 -1.21
N ILE A 231 5.40 1.83 0.12
CA ILE A 231 6.39 1.23 1.00
C ILE A 231 6.14 -0.27 1.10
N SER A 232 7.20 -1.07 0.98
CA SER A 232 7.13 -2.52 1.20
C SER A 232 6.92 -2.86 2.67
N LEU A 233 6.17 -3.92 2.97
CA LEU A 233 6.08 -4.45 4.34
C LEU A 233 7.47 -4.76 4.90
N ASP A 234 7.75 -4.26 6.11
CA ASP A 234 9.03 -4.44 6.78
C ASP A 234 9.15 -5.89 7.29
N PRO A 235 10.13 -6.69 6.82
CA PRO A 235 10.33 -8.06 7.30
C PRO A 235 10.67 -8.15 8.80
N ARG A 236 11.07 -7.05 9.43
CA ARG A 236 11.47 -6.97 10.84
C ARG A 236 10.29 -6.76 11.78
N CYS A 237 9.11 -6.42 11.26
CA CYS A 237 7.92 -6.11 12.03
C CYS A 237 6.80 -7.12 11.73
N PRO A 238 5.97 -7.49 12.73
CA PRO A 238 4.75 -8.24 12.48
C PRO A 238 3.82 -7.49 11.50
N PRO A 239 3.22 -8.16 10.49
CA PRO A 239 2.30 -7.51 9.55
C PRO A 239 1.10 -6.87 10.25
N ALA A 240 0.72 -7.32 11.45
CA ALA A 240 -0.37 -6.72 12.21
C ALA A 240 -0.14 -5.23 12.53
N HIS A 241 1.13 -4.79 12.59
CA HIS A 241 1.48 -3.39 12.85
C HIS A 241 1.21 -2.45 11.67
N CYS A 242 1.01 -2.98 10.46
CA CYS A 242 0.66 -2.14 9.30
C CYS A 242 -0.84 -1.82 9.21
N LEU A 243 -1.67 -2.46 10.05
CA LEU A 243 -3.10 -2.22 10.07
C LEU A 243 -3.41 -0.87 10.76
N PRO A 244 -4.35 -0.08 10.24
CA PRO A 244 -4.73 1.19 10.85
C PRO A 244 -5.28 0.98 12.26
N GLU A 245 -4.98 1.93 13.16
CA GLU A 245 -5.50 1.90 14.52
C GLU A 245 -6.98 2.31 14.57
N GLY A 246 -7.83 1.37 15.00
CA GLY A 246 -9.26 1.58 15.23
C GLY A 246 -10.17 0.86 14.24
N LEU A 247 -11.48 1.10 14.39
CA LEU A 247 -12.51 0.57 13.49
C LEU A 247 -12.56 1.43 12.22
N SER A 248 -11.94 0.96 11.14
CA SER A 248 -12.11 1.49 9.80
C SER A 248 -12.76 0.44 8.90
N GLY A 249 -13.42 0.88 7.82
CA GLY A 249 -13.82 -0.04 6.75
C GLY A 249 -12.60 -0.81 6.22
N TRP A 250 -12.80 -2.07 5.84
CA TRP A 250 -11.72 -2.94 5.34
C TRP A 250 -11.13 -2.45 4.01
N ASP A 251 -11.92 -1.67 3.27
CA ASP A 251 -11.54 -0.97 2.05
C ASP A 251 -10.41 0.05 2.25
N ARG A 252 -10.12 0.46 3.49
CA ARG A 252 -9.05 1.41 3.81
C ARG A 252 -7.67 0.78 4.04
N SER A 253 -7.56 -0.55 4.10
CA SER A 253 -6.28 -1.21 4.37
C SER A 253 -6.09 -2.42 3.46
N ILE A 254 -5.61 -2.15 2.25
CA ILE A 254 -5.25 -3.15 1.25
C ILE A 254 -3.72 -3.09 1.04
N ALA A 255 -3.07 -4.24 1.16
CA ALA A 255 -1.72 -4.46 0.68
C ALA A 255 -1.76 -5.02 -0.75
N TYR A 256 -0.81 -4.63 -1.57
CA TYR A 256 -0.74 -4.99 -2.99
C TYR A 256 0.42 -5.97 -3.20
N LEU A 257 0.09 -7.19 -3.65
CA LEU A 257 1.07 -8.23 -3.92
C LEU A 257 1.53 -8.17 -5.37
N PHE A 258 2.83 -7.98 -5.56
CA PHE A 258 3.52 -8.01 -6.84
C PHE A 258 4.47 -9.21 -6.91
N ASP A 259 4.62 -9.77 -8.11
CA ASP A 259 5.58 -10.84 -8.39
C ASP A 259 6.84 -10.25 -9.04
N LYS A 260 7.95 -10.30 -8.31
CA LYS A 260 9.27 -9.83 -8.77
C LYS A 260 9.86 -10.68 -9.90
N SER A 261 9.37 -11.91 -10.09
CA SER A 261 9.89 -12.81 -11.13
C SER A 261 9.37 -12.50 -12.52
N LEU A 262 8.26 -11.77 -12.62
CA LEU A 262 7.67 -11.39 -13.89
C LEU A 262 8.55 -10.39 -14.66
N THR A 263 8.37 -10.39 -15.97
CA THR A 263 8.91 -9.36 -16.88
C THR A 263 7.81 -8.51 -17.50
N LYS A 264 6.56 -9.00 -17.44
CA LYS A 264 5.37 -8.34 -17.96
C LYS A 264 4.16 -8.84 -17.20
N TYR A 265 3.25 -7.93 -16.87
CA TYR A 265 1.92 -8.30 -16.41
C TYR A 265 0.99 -8.47 -17.61
N SER A 266 0.49 -9.68 -17.82
CA SER A 266 -0.58 -9.95 -18.80
C SER A 266 -1.97 -9.61 -18.25
N GLY A 267 -2.10 -9.60 -16.92
CA GLY A 267 -3.34 -9.37 -16.19
C GLY A 267 -4.37 -10.49 -16.37
N PRO A 268 -5.38 -10.58 -15.50
CA PRO A 268 -6.66 -11.18 -15.83
C PRO A 268 -7.47 -10.12 -16.55
N LEU A 269 -7.68 -10.32 -17.84
CA LEU A 269 -8.46 -9.41 -18.68
C LEU A 269 -9.97 -9.68 -18.58
N THR A 270 -10.40 -10.56 -17.67
CA THR A 270 -11.80 -10.96 -17.52
C THR A 270 -12.45 -10.33 -16.31
N ALA A 271 -13.51 -9.57 -16.55
CA ALA A 271 -14.38 -8.99 -15.53
C ALA A 271 -15.03 -10.05 -14.63
N ARG A 272 -15.63 -9.60 -13.51
CA ARG A 272 -16.46 -10.47 -12.65
C ARG A 272 -17.50 -11.22 -13.49
N PRO A 273 -17.81 -12.50 -13.17
CA PRO A 273 -18.90 -13.20 -13.81
C PRO A 273 -20.23 -12.49 -13.50
N LEU A 274 -21.09 -12.41 -14.51
CA LEU A 274 -22.44 -11.88 -14.34
C LEU A 274 -23.27 -12.84 -13.47
N PRO A 275 -24.04 -12.35 -12.48
CA PRO A 275 -25.03 -13.17 -11.80
C PRO A 275 -26.02 -13.78 -12.79
N ASP A 276 -26.52 -15.00 -12.54
CA ASP A 276 -27.38 -15.74 -13.49
C ASP A 276 -28.64 -14.96 -13.90
N SER A 277 -29.26 -14.27 -12.95
CA SER A 277 -30.40 -13.37 -13.14
C SER A 277 -30.07 -12.19 -14.07
N VAL A 278 -28.89 -11.59 -13.90
CA VAL A 278 -28.42 -10.48 -14.74
C VAL A 278 -28.04 -11.00 -16.14
N ASN A 279 -27.38 -12.17 -16.21
CA ASN A 279 -27.06 -12.84 -17.46
C ASN A 279 -28.34 -13.19 -18.26
N PHE A 280 -29.42 -13.58 -17.58
CA PHE A 280 -30.72 -13.82 -18.21
C PHE A 280 -31.22 -12.56 -18.92
N ILE A 281 -31.25 -11.40 -18.26
CA ILE A 281 -31.73 -10.16 -18.91
C ILE A 281 -30.78 -9.66 -20.01
N VAL A 282 -29.48 -9.95 -19.92
CA VAL A 282 -28.51 -9.63 -20.98
C VAL A 282 -28.76 -10.49 -22.23
N ARG A 283 -29.13 -11.76 -22.08
CA ARG A 283 -29.47 -12.65 -23.20
C ARG A 283 -30.86 -12.37 -23.77
N ALA A 284 -31.80 -11.94 -22.93
CA ALA A 284 -33.20 -11.78 -23.27
C ALA A 284 -33.68 -10.33 -23.11
N THR A 285 -32.90 -9.37 -23.62
CA THR A 285 -33.02 -7.92 -23.37
C THR A 285 -34.41 -7.31 -23.52
N LYS A 286 -35.17 -7.74 -24.54
CA LYS A 286 -36.50 -7.19 -24.87
C LYS A 286 -37.65 -7.91 -24.17
N THR A 287 -37.36 -8.88 -23.30
CA THR A 287 -38.38 -9.64 -22.58
C THR A 287 -39.09 -8.74 -21.59
N GLN A 288 -40.42 -8.71 -21.65
CA GLN A 288 -41.24 -7.99 -20.69
C GLN A 288 -41.32 -8.79 -19.40
N LEU A 289 -40.85 -8.22 -18.30
CA LEU A 289 -40.86 -8.86 -16.97
C LEU A 289 -41.68 -8.04 -15.97
N PRO A 290 -42.32 -8.69 -14.98
CA PRO A 290 -43.03 -7.98 -13.92
C PRO A 290 -42.10 -7.01 -13.18
N LEU A 291 -42.60 -5.82 -12.85
CA LEU A 291 -41.82 -4.78 -12.14
C LEU A 291 -41.21 -5.30 -10.81
N ALA A 292 -41.93 -6.18 -10.10
CA ALA A 292 -41.44 -6.81 -8.87
C ALA A 292 -40.20 -7.69 -9.10
N ALA A 293 -40.18 -8.47 -10.19
CA ALA A 293 -39.03 -9.29 -10.55
C ALA A 293 -37.86 -8.42 -11.02
N LEU A 294 -38.14 -7.40 -11.84
CA LEU A 294 -37.12 -6.45 -12.30
C LEU A 294 -36.44 -5.71 -11.16
N ARG A 295 -37.15 -5.39 -10.07
CA ARG A 295 -36.56 -4.71 -8.92
C ARG A 295 -35.39 -5.50 -8.32
N LYS A 296 -35.48 -6.83 -8.28
CA LYS A 296 -34.39 -7.68 -7.81
C LYS A 296 -33.24 -7.70 -8.83
N VAL A 297 -33.54 -8.03 -10.09
CA VAL A 297 -32.53 -8.21 -11.13
C VAL A 297 -31.78 -6.90 -11.44
N TRP A 298 -32.48 -5.76 -11.47
CA TRP A 298 -31.84 -4.45 -11.67
C TRP A 298 -31.03 -4.02 -10.45
N GLY A 299 -31.43 -4.39 -9.23
CA GLY A 299 -30.62 -4.20 -8.03
C GLY A 299 -29.30 -4.97 -8.12
N GLU A 300 -29.35 -6.23 -8.56
CA GLU A 300 -28.15 -7.05 -8.80
C GLU A 300 -27.29 -6.50 -9.94
N ALA A 301 -27.89 -5.97 -11.01
CA ALA A 301 -27.18 -5.31 -12.10
C ALA A 301 -26.46 -4.03 -11.64
N VAL A 302 -27.10 -3.18 -10.84
CA VAL A 302 -26.47 -1.99 -10.25
C VAL A 302 -25.32 -2.41 -9.34
N SER A 303 -25.54 -3.40 -8.47
CA SER A 303 -24.49 -3.95 -7.59
C SER A 303 -23.29 -4.47 -8.39
N TYR A 304 -23.53 -5.15 -9.51
CA TYR A 304 -22.48 -5.59 -10.43
C TYR A 304 -21.68 -4.42 -11.01
N ILE A 305 -22.34 -3.36 -11.52
CA ILE A 305 -21.70 -2.17 -12.07
C ILE A 305 -20.86 -1.44 -11.00
N CYS A 306 -21.44 -1.22 -9.81
CA CYS A 306 -20.72 -0.66 -8.65
C CYS A 306 -19.49 -1.52 -8.31
N GLY A 307 -19.64 -2.85 -8.33
CA GLY A 307 -18.56 -3.80 -8.10
C GLY A 307 -17.42 -3.66 -9.11
N LEU A 308 -17.72 -3.53 -10.41
CA LEU A 308 -16.69 -3.34 -11.43
C LEU A 308 -15.90 -2.03 -11.21
N LYS A 309 -16.59 -0.94 -10.89
CA LYS A 309 -15.95 0.34 -10.54
C LYS A 309 -15.05 0.19 -9.32
N GLN A 310 -15.52 -0.45 -8.25
CA GLN A 310 -14.73 -0.66 -7.03
C GLN A 310 -13.48 -1.52 -7.28
N ASP A 311 -13.56 -2.56 -8.10
CA ASP A 311 -12.37 -3.36 -8.45
C ASP A 311 -11.36 -2.54 -9.24
N TYR A 312 -11.83 -1.73 -10.19
CA TYR A 312 -10.95 -0.83 -10.93
C TYR A 312 -10.22 0.13 -10.00
N ILE A 313 -10.94 0.76 -9.06
CA ILE A 313 -10.34 1.69 -8.09
C ILE A 313 -9.23 0.99 -7.28
N ARG A 314 -9.48 -0.21 -6.76
CA ARG A 314 -8.48 -0.98 -6.01
C ARG A 314 -7.25 -1.33 -6.85
N LEU A 315 -7.45 -1.78 -8.10
CA LEU A 315 -6.34 -2.07 -9.02
C LEU A 315 -5.55 -0.82 -9.37
N TYR A 316 -6.25 0.30 -9.55
CA TYR A 316 -5.64 1.59 -9.81
C TYR A 316 -4.77 2.05 -8.64
N GLU A 317 -5.27 1.94 -7.41
CA GLU A 317 -4.51 2.24 -6.20
C GLU A 317 -3.27 1.34 -6.07
N GLY A 318 -3.37 0.05 -6.44
CA GLY A 318 -2.21 -0.84 -6.53
C GLY A 318 -1.16 -0.37 -7.54
N ARG A 319 -1.60 0.06 -8.73
CA ARG A 319 -0.71 0.67 -9.73
C ARG A 319 -0.05 1.95 -9.21
N GLU A 320 -0.77 2.80 -8.48
CA GLU A 320 -0.20 3.99 -7.85
C GLU A 320 0.80 3.64 -6.72
N ALA A 321 0.53 2.60 -5.91
CA ALA A 321 1.47 2.09 -4.92
C ALA A 321 2.77 1.61 -5.58
N ALA A 322 2.69 0.87 -6.68
CA ALA A 322 3.86 0.47 -7.46
C ALA A 322 4.64 1.67 -8.02
N MET A 323 3.92 2.70 -8.48
CA MET A 323 4.53 3.94 -8.97
C MET A 323 5.25 4.72 -7.85
N ARG A 324 4.62 4.84 -6.67
CA ARG A 324 5.24 5.45 -5.48
C ARG A 324 6.48 4.68 -5.02
N SER A 325 6.44 3.36 -5.09
CA SER A 325 7.60 2.50 -4.85
C SER A 325 8.72 2.81 -5.85
N LEU A 326 8.42 2.82 -7.15
CA LEU A 326 9.39 3.17 -8.19
C LEU A 326 10.03 4.55 -7.97
N LEU A 327 9.23 5.55 -7.58
CA LEU A 327 9.73 6.89 -7.26
C LEU A 327 10.68 6.88 -6.05
N HIS A 328 10.41 6.09 -5.00
CA HIS A 328 11.34 5.90 -3.88
C HIS A 328 12.68 5.30 -4.36
N TYR A 329 12.63 4.25 -5.18
CA TYR A 329 13.83 3.64 -5.77
C TYR A 329 14.60 4.65 -6.62
N ASN A 330 13.92 5.45 -7.44
CA ASN A 330 14.52 6.49 -8.28
C ASN A 330 15.19 7.60 -7.44
N THR A 331 14.55 8.07 -6.36
CA THR A 331 15.15 9.05 -5.45
C THR A 331 16.44 8.50 -4.81
N ASN A 332 16.42 7.23 -4.39
CA ASN A 332 17.62 6.58 -3.85
C ASN A 332 18.72 6.42 -4.91
N LEU A 333 18.37 6.05 -6.14
CA LEU A 333 19.30 5.94 -7.26
C LEU A 333 19.97 7.28 -7.55
N THR A 334 19.20 8.36 -7.65
CA THR A 334 19.71 9.73 -7.88
C THR A 334 20.63 10.19 -6.75
N ARG A 335 20.33 9.84 -5.49
CA ARG A 335 21.23 10.13 -4.36
C ARG A 335 22.60 9.45 -4.53
N HIS A 336 22.63 8.17 -4.91
CA HIS A 336 23.88 7.44 -5.16
C HIS A 336 24.63 7.99 -6.37
N LYS A 337 23.91 8.36 -7.43
CA LYS A 337 24.47 9.03 -8.62
C LYS A 337 25.22 10.31 -8.23
N ASN A 338 24.59 11.18 -7.45
CA ASN A 338 25.19 12.45 -7.05
C ASN A 338 26.44 12.23 -6.19
N MET A 339 26.43 11.23 -5.30
CA MET A 339 27.61 10.84 -4.51
C MET A 339 28.76 10.36 -5.41
N LEU A 340 28.48 9.46 -6.37
CA LEU A 340 29.48 8.97 -7.31
C LEU A 340 30.09 10.11 -8.15
N PHE A 341 29.25 11.00 -8.66
CA PHE A 341 29.71 12.11 -9.49
C PHE A 341 30.62 13.07 -8.71
N SER A 342 30.26 13.37 -7.45
CA SER A 342 31.10 14.16 -6.55
C SER A 342 32.48 13.51 -6.34
N GLN A 343 32.51 12.22 -6.02
CA GLN A 343 33.77 11.47 -5.84
C GLN A 343 34.61 11.39 -7.12
N SER A 344 33.97 11.18 -8.27
CA SER A 344 34.64 11.17 -9.57
C SER A 344 35.31 12.52 -9.86
N GLN A 345 34.62 13.63 -9.63
CA GLN A 345 35.21 14.97 -9.81
C GLN A 345 36.39 15.20 -8.88
N GLN A 346 36.29 14.80 -7.61
CA GLN A 346 37.39 14.88 -6.65
C GLN A 346 38.60 14.04 -7.10
N LEU A 347 38.37 12.83 -7.61
CA LEU A 347 39.42 11.98 -8.15
C LEU A 347 40.09 12.62 -9.38
N ARG A 348 39.30 13.17 -10.33
CA ARG A 348 39.85 13.89 -11.50
C ARG A 348 40.75 15.06 -11.09
N ALA A 349 40.31 15.87 -10.13
CA ALA A 349 41.10 16.99 -9.62
C ALA A 349 42.40 16.53 -8.96
N LYS A 350 42.34 15.50 -8.10
CA LYS A 350 43.52 14.93 -7.44
C LYS A 350 44.50 14.31 -8.42
N LEU A 351 44.00 13.61 -9.44
CA LEU A 351 44.82 13.06 -10.51
C LEU A 351 45.51 14.15 -11.34
N ALA A 352 44.80 15.22 -11.69
CA ALA A 352 45.37 16.35 -12.39
C ALA A 352 46.51 17.00 -11.58
N PHE A 353 46.28 17.23 -10.29
CA PHE A 353 47.31 17.76 -9.39
C PHE A 353 48.51 16.81 -9.25
N PHE A 354 48.24 15.52 -9.02
CA PHE A 354 49.28 14.49 -8.92
C PHE A 354 50.14 14.42 -10.18
N LYS A 355 49.52 14.49 -11.37
CA LYS A 355 50.19 14.42 -12.66
C LYS A 355 51.14 15.61 -12.87
N ILE A 356 50.69 16.82 -12.59
CA ILE A 356 51.55 18.01 -12.64
C ILE A 356 52.72 17.86 -11.66
N SER A 357 52.42 17.43 -10.44
CA SER A 357 53.42 17.30 -9.38
C SER A 357 54.47 16.22 -9.67
N ILE A 358 54.08 15.05 -10.18
CA ILE A 358 55.03 13.97 -10.51
C ILE A 358 55.87 14.28 -11.76
N GLN A 359 55.29 14.95 -12.75
CA GLN A 359 56.03 15.35 -13.95
C GLN A 359 57.14 16.33 -13.59
N HIS A 360 56.83 17.34 -12.77
CA HIS A 360 57.81 18.30 -12.28
C HIS A 360 58.99 17.61 -11.56
N ASP A 361 58.67 16.65 -10.69
CA ASP A 361 59.65 15.86 -9.95
C ASP A 361 60.53 14.99 -10.87
N LEU A 362 59.95 14.42 -11.93
CA LEU A 362 60.66 13.62 -12.95
C LEU A 362 61.58 14.49 -13.82
N ASP A 363 61.10 15.67 -14.23
CA ASP A 363 61.86 16.63 -15.04
C ASP A 363 63.10 17.11 -14.27
N LEU A 364 62.91 17.60 -13.03
CA LEU A 364 64.02 18.04 -12.17
C LEU A 364 64.99 16.90 -11.85
N TYR A 365 64.48 15.69 -11.60
CA TYR A 365 65.34 14.53 -11.39
C TYR A 365 66.21 14.25 -12.62
N SER A 366 65.68 14.39 -13.83
CA SER A 366 66.41 14.16 -15.07
C SER A 366 67.58 15.15 -15.25
N GLU A 367 67.37 16.42 -14.89
CA GLU A 367 68.40 17.46 -14.95
C GLU A 367 69.53 17.22 -13.94
N GLN A 368 69.20 16.89 -12.68
CA GLN A 368 70.22 16.68 -11.64
C GLN A 368 70.91 15.31 -11.69
N ARG A 369 70.43 14.36 -12.52
CA ARG A 369 70.87 12.96 -12.46
C ARG A 369 72.38 12.78 -12.60
N HIS A 370 73.04 13.66 -13.36
CA HIS A 370 74.47 13.58 -13.65
C HIS A 370 75.35 14.31 -12.62
N THR A 371 74.81 15.23 -11.84
CA THR A 371 75.56 16.14 -10.96
C THR A 371 75.16 16.05 -9.49
N GLY A 372 74.01 15.44 -9.19
CA GLY A 372 73.41 15.32 -7.85
C GLY A 372 73.18 13.88 -7.42
N ILE A 373 72.15 13.68 -6.58
CA ILE A 373 71.82 12.36 -6.02
C ILE A 373 70.98 11.57 -7.01
N SER A 374 71.49 10.42 -7.45
CA SER A 374 70.76 9.50 -8.32
C SER A 374 70.30 8.24 -7.58
N SER A 375 69.09 7.77 -7.92
CA SER A 375 68.48 6.53 -7.44
C SER A 375 67.58 5.95 -8.52
N GLU A 376 68.03 4.89 -9.19
CA GLU A 376 67.27 4.28 -10.28
C GLU A 376 66.00 3.57 -9.80
N LYS A 377 66.04 2.99 -8.59
CA LYS A 377 64.88 2.35 -7.97
C LYS A 377 63.74 3.34 -7.73
N MET A 378 64.07 4.55 -7.32
CA MET A 378 63.10 5.62 -7.10
C MET A 378 62.51 6.11 -8.42
N LEU A 379 63.36 6.37 -9.42
CA LEU A 379 62.91 6.75 -10.77
C LEU A 379 61.93 5.74 -11.36
N LYS A 380 62.24 4.43 -11.23
CA LYS A 380 61.35 3.36 -11.67
C LYS A 380 59.99 3.43 -10.95
N THR A 381 60.01 3.58 -9.62
CA THR A 381 58.78 3.67 -8.81
C THR A 381 57.93 4.88 -9.19
N TRP A 382 58.55 6.02 -9.53
CA TRP A 382 57.81 7.22 -9.93
C TRP A 382 57.20 7.09 -11.32
N LYS A 383 57.91 6.48 -12.27
CA LYS A 383 57.33 6.14 -13.59
C LYS A 383 56.16 5.16 -13.47
N GLU A 384 56.30 4.11 -12.65
CA GLU A 384 55.19 3.19 -12.37
C GLU A 384 53.99 3.90 -11.73
N ASN A 385 54.24 4.89 -10.86
CA ASN A 385 53.19 5.70 -10.25
C ASN A 385 52.49 6.63 -11.26
N GLU A 386 53.23 7.20 -12.20
CA GLU A 386 52.68 7.99 -13.29
C GLU A 386 51.76 7.15 -14.19
N GLU A 387 52.20 5.95 -14.58
CA GLU A 387 51.40 5.00 -15.36
C GLU A 387 50.13 4.57 -14.60
N LYS A 388 50.24 4.28 -13.30
CA LYS A 388 49.07 3.98 -12.44
C LYS A 388 48.08 5.13 -12.37
N ALA A 389 48.56 6.37 -12.26
CA ALA A 389 47.69 7.55 -12.25
C ALA A 389 46.94 7.69 -13.59
N ALA A 390 47.59 7.39 -14.72
CA ALA A 390 46.93 7.35 -16.02
C ALA A 390 45.83 6.27 -16.10
N ALA A 391 46.06 5.08 -15.52
CA ALA A 391 45.04 4.04 -15.42
C ALA A 391 43.85 4.46 -14.55
N PHE A 392 44.09 5.18 -13.44
CA PHE A 392 43.02 5.69 -12.59
C PHE A 392 42.17 6.80 -13.24
N ALA A 393 42.69 7.49 -14.26
CA ALA A 393 41.89 8.46 -15.01
C ALA A 393 40.69 7.79 -15.71
N GLN A 394 40.84 6.55 -16.17
CA GLN A 394 39.74 5.76 -16.75
C GLN A 394 38.69 5.39 -15.70
N VAL A 395 39.11 5.17 -14.44
CA VAL A 395 38.19 4.88 -13.33
C VAL A 395 37.33 6.10 -12.98
N ALA A 396 37.86 7.31 -13.19
CA ALA A 396 37.13 8.55 -12.98
C ALA A 396 36.05 8.80 -14.04
N GLU A 397 36.05 8.08 -15.16
CA GLU A 397 35.06 8.22 -16.24
C GLU A 397 33.77 7.45 -15.95
N VAL A 398 32.82 8.15 -15.34
CA VAL A 398 31.51 7.61 -14.93
C VAL A 398 30.35 8.12 -15.78
N GLY A 399 30.63 8.83 -16.88
CA GLY A 399 29.61 9.50 -17.70
C GLY A 399 28.56 8.54 -18.29
N TYR A 400 28.96 7.32 -18.64
CA TYR A 400 28.05 6.30 -19.17
C TYR A 400 26.92 5.92 -18.17
N LEU A 401 27.21 5.92 -16.87
CA LEU A 401 26.19 5.66 -15.84
C LEU A 401 25.25 6.85 -15.69
N ASP A 402 25.75 8.08 -15.83
CA ASP A 402 24.90 9.28 -15.77
C ASP A 402 23.92 9.32 -16.94
N GLU A 403 24.39 9.04 -18.16
CA GLU A 403 23.53 8.93 -19.35
C GLU A 403 22.43 7.87 -19.17
N GLU A 404 22.79 6.68 -18.70
CA GLU A 404 21.83 5.58 -18.47
C GLU A 404 20.80 5.96 -17.38
N ILE A 405 21.23 6.60 -16.29
CA ILE A 405 20.35 7.01 -15.17
C ILE A 405 19.45 8.19 -15.58
N VAL A 406 19.97 9.18 -16.31
CA VAL A 406 19.18 10.33 -16.78
C VAL A 406 18.13 9.87 -17.79
N SER A 407 18.50 8.99 -18.72
CA SER A 407 17.55 8.38 -19.65
C SER A 407 16.42 7.66 -18.91
N LEU A 408 16.76 6.81 -17.92
CA LEU A 408 15.76 6.12 -17.11
C LEU A 408 14.90 7.07 -16.28
N HIS A 409 15.49 8.15 -15.74
CA HIS A 409 14.76 9.17 -14.99
C HIS A 409 13.71 9.87 -15.87
N CYS A 410 14.07 10.24 -17.10
CA CYS A 410 13.14 10.83 -18.06
C CYS A 410 11.96 9.90 -18.35
N GLU A 411 12.21 8.62 -18.61
CA GLU A 411 11.15 7.61 -18.81
C GLU A 411 10.20 7.51 -17.61
N ILE A 412 10.72 7.54 -16.38
CA ILE A 412 9.92 7.50 -15.14
C ILE A 412 9.05 8.76 -15.02
N VAL A 413 9.58 9.94 -15.36
CA VAL A 413 8.83 11.20 -15.32
C VAL A 413 7.71 11.21 -16.36
N GLU A 414 7.94 10.72 -17.57
CA GLU A 414 6.91 10.57 -18.60
C GLU A 414 5.81 9.60 -18.16
N LEU A 415 6.20 8.46 -17.59
CA LEU A 415 5.27 7.46 -17.07
C LEU A 415 4.36 8.03 -15.97
N ARG A 416 4.89 8.95 -15.13
CA ARG A 416 4.11 9.65 -14.10
C ARG A 416 3.11 10.64 -14.68
N ARG A 417 3.49 11.33 -15.75
CA ARG A 417 2.67 12.38 -16.38
C ARG A 417 1.51 11.83 -17.21
N SER A 418 1.47 10.53 -17.47
CA SER A 418 0.39 9.91 -18.25
C SER A 418 -1.00 10.24 -17.66
N PRO A 419 -1.84 11.02 -18.37
CA PRO A 419 -3.15 11.48 -17.88
C PRO A 419 -4.21 10.37 -17.91
N PHE A 420 -3.84 9.20 -18.44
CA PHE A 420 -4.74 8.14 -18.82
C PHE A 420 -5.69 7.72 -17.68
N ALA A 421 -5.16 7.52 -16.46
CA ALA A 421 -5.92 6.82 -15.44
C ALA A 421 -6.97 7.66 -14.70
N ARG A 422 -6.77 8.99 -14.57
CA ARG A 422 -7.76 9.88 -13.93
C ARG A 422 -9.04 9.97 -14.76
N SER A 423 -8.90 10.17 -16.08
CA SER A 423 -10.04 10.35 -16.99
C SER A 423 -10.99 9.14 -17.08
N GLN A 424 -10.46 7.94 -16.84
CA GLN A 424 -11.21 6.69 -17.01
C GLN A 424 -12.03 6.30 -15.77
N GLY A 425 -11.57 6.67 -14.58
CA GLY A 425 -12.34 6.51 -13.34
C GLY A 425 -13.64 7.31 -13.37
N ASP A 426 -13.60 8.52 -13.96
CA ASP A 426 -14.76 9.39 -14.10
C ASP A 426 -15.83 8.78 -15.01
N ILE A 427 -15.43 8.10 -16.10
CA ILE A 427 -16.37 7.41 -17.01
C ILE A 427 -17.09 6.26 -16.28
N LEU A 428 -16.36 5.44 -15.52
CA LEU A 428 -16.98 4.39 -14.70
C LEU A 428 -17.92 4.98 -13.64
N GLY A 429 -17.57 6.13 -13.06
CA GLY A 429 -18.43 6.88 -12.16
C GLY A 429 -19.75 7.32 -12.81
N GLN A 430 -19.69 7.87 -14.02
CA GLN A 430 -20.87 8.28 -14.78
C GLN A 430 -21.77 7.09 -15.16
N LEU A 431 -21.18 5.94 -15.51
CA LEU A 431 -21.94 4.73 -15.83
C LEU A 431 -22.63 4.13 -14.60
N GLU A 432 -21.97 4.18 -13.44
CA GLU A 432 -22.57 3.82 -12.16
C GLU A 432 -23.76 4.72 -11.82
N GLU A 433 -23.57 6.04 -11.88
CA GLU A 433 -24.63 7.01 -11.57
C GLU A 433 -25.85 6.80 -12.48
N LYS A 434 -25.61 6.58 -13.78
CA LYS A 434 -26.66 6.23 -14.74
C LYS A 434 -27.42 4.97 -14.35
N ALA A 435 -26.74 3.91 -13.93
CA ALA A 435 -27.38 2.66 -13.52
C ALA A 435 -28.21 2.83 -12.23
N ILE A 436 -27.69 3.58 -11.25
CA ILE A 436 -28.40 3.93 -10.01
C ILE A 436 -29.68 4.71 -10.34
N GLU A 437 -29.60 5.68 -11.24
CA GLU A 437 -30.73 6.51 -11.63
C GLU A 437 -31.82 5.69 -12.36
N LEU A 438 -31.44 4.79 -13.27
CA LEU A 438 -32.38 3.83 -13.89
C LEU A 438 -33.11 2.99 -12.83
N TYR A 439 -32.40 2.52 -11.80
CA TYR A 439 -33.01 1.74 -10.72
C TYR A 439 -33.93 2.58 -9.82
N LYS A 440 -33.57 3.84 -9.52
CA LYS A 440 -34.44 4.79 -8.80
C LYS A 440 -35.75 5.00 -9.57
N GLN A 441 -35.67 5.19 -10.88
CA GLN A 441 -36.85 5.34 -11.75
C GLN A 441 -37.73 4.09 -11.75
N LEU A 442 -37.14 2.89 -11.78
CA LEU A 442 -37.90 1.64 -11.64
C LEU A 442 -38.64 1.56 -10.30
N LYS A 443 -37.96 1.90 -9.18
CA LYS A 443 -38.58 1.92 -7.85
C LYS A 443 -39.72 2.94 -7.75
N ALA A 444 -39.58 4.11 -8.38
CA ALA A 444 -40.64 5.10 -8.45
C ALA A 444 -41.86 4.58 -9.23
N LYS A 445 -41.64 3.93 -10.38
CA LYS A 445 -42.71 3.28 -11.17
C LYS A 445 -43.47 2.21 -10.38
N CYS A 446 -42.77 1.43 -9.53
CA CYS A 446 -43.40 0.42 -8.68
C CYS A 446 -44.33 0.99 -7.60
N LYS A 447 -44.19 2.27 -7.25
CA LYS A 447 -44.99 2.95 -6.21
C LYS A 447 -46.18 3.73 -6.79
N SER A 448 -46.30 3.80 -8.12
CA SER A 448 -47.40 4.51 -8.79
C SER A 448 -48.74 3.82 -8.51
N PRO A 449 -49.82 4.56 -8.17
CA PRO A 449 -51.15 4.00 -7.93
C PRO A 449 -51.78 3.34 -9.17
N ASP A 450 -51.33 3.70 -10.38
CA ASP A 450 -51.59 3.01 -11.64
C ASP A 450 -50.24 2.65 -12.27
N PRO A 451 -49.70 1.43 -12.08
CA PRO A 451 -48.46 1.02 -12.72
C PRO A 451 -48.72 0.78 -14.22
N PRO A 452 -48.04 1.48 -15.16
CA PRO A 452 -48.21 1.24 -16.58
C PRO A 452 -47.90 -0.23 -16.89
N HIS A 453 -48.90 -0.98 -17.33
CA HIS A 453 -48.92 -2.43 -17.61
C HIS A 453 -48.34 -3.39 -16.56
N GLY A 454 -47.65 -2.97 -15.49
CA GLY A 454 -47.00 -3.84 -14.51
C GLY A 454 -45.76 -4.58 -15.01
N TYR A 455 -45.35 -4.35 -16.27
CA TYR A 455 -44.22 -4.98 -16.94
C TYR A 455 -43.30 -3.93 -17.58
N SER A 456 -42.02 -4.27 -17.73
CA SER A 456 -41.04 -3.47 -18.48
C SER A 456 -39.95 -4.37 -19.07
N ASP A 457 -39.20 -3.89 -20.07
CA ASP A 457 -37.98 -4.57 -20.53
C ASP A 457 -36.72 -4.03 -19.85
N SER A 458 -35.57 -4.66 -20.11
CA SER A 458 -34.29 -4.31 -19.49
C SER A 458 -33.32 -3.62 -20.45
N SER A 459 -33.79 -3.04 -21.56
CA SER A 459 -32.92 -2.53 -22.64
C SER A 459 -31.92 -1.48 -22.18
N GLU A 460 -32.38 -0.47 -21.44
CA GLU A 460 -31.50 0.61 -20.96
C GLU A 460 -30.52 0.14 -19.87
N MET A 461 -30.95 -0.78 -18.99
CA MET A 461 -30.08 -1.37 -17.98
C MET A 461 -29.01 -2.26 -18.63
N VAL A 462 -29.39 -3.11 -19.59
CA VAL A 462 -28.46 -3.94 -20.35
C VAL A 462 -27.46 -3.09 -21.12
N LYS A 463 -27.90 -1.96 -21.70
CA LYS A 463 -26.99 -1.00 -22.35
C LYS A 463 -25.97 -0.45 -21.36
N ALA A 464 -26.38 -0.09 -20.14
CA ALA A 464 -25.46 0.37 -19.09
C ALA A 464 -24.45 -0.73 -18.71
N ILE A 465 -24.91 -1.97 -18.50
CA ILE A 465 -24.03 -3.13 -18.18
C ILE A 465 -22.97 -3.31 -19.28
N LEU A 466 -23.39 -3.39 -20.54
CA LEU A 466 -22.48 -3.62 -21.67
C LEU A 466 -21.46 -2.49 -21.83
N GLN A 467 -21.89 -1.23 -21.66
CA GLN A 467 -21.00 -0.07 -21.68
C GLN A 467 -19.96 -0.13 -20.56
N THR A 468 -20.35 -0.53 -19.35
CA THR A 468 -19.43 -0.68 -18.21
C THR A 468 -18.41 -1.78 -18.45
N VAL A 469 -18.83 -2.96 -18.92
CA VAL A 469 -17.92 -4.09 -19.20
C VAL A 469 -16.93 -3.73 -20.31
N GLN A 470 -17.40 -3.14 -21.42
CA GLN A 470 -16.52 -2.71 -22.51
C GLN A 470 -15.50 -1.66 -22.07
N ASN A 471 -15.92 -0.70 -21.24
CA ASN A 471 -15.00 0.28 -20.69
C ASN A 471 -13.99 -0.38 -19.74
N GLN A 472 -14.43 -1.32 -18.89
CA GLN A 472 -13.59 -2.06 -17.97
C GLN A 472 -12.44 -2.80 -18.69
N ASP A 473 -12.76 -3.54 -19.76
CA ASP A 473 -11.76 -4.30 -20.52
C ASP A 473 -10.67 -3.38 -21.10
N ARG A 474 -11.07 -2.21 -21.60
CA ARG A 474 -10.14 -1.19 -22.11
C ARG A 474 -9.22 -0.69 -21.01
N VAL A 475 -9.79 -0.22 -19.90
CA VAL A 475 -9.01 0.43 -18.83
C VAL A 475 -8.09 -0.55 -18.12
N LEU A 476 -8.49 -1.82 -17.98
CA LEU A 476 -7.65 -2.87 -17.40
C LEU A 476 -6.43 -3.16 -18.29
N LYS A 477 -6.62 -3.25 -19.61
CA LYS A 477 -5.51 -3.47 -20.54
C LYS A 477 -4.45 -2.38 -20.45
N ASP A 478 -4.89 -1.13 -20.35
CA ASP A 478 -4.00 0.02 -20.26
C ASP A 478 -3.32 0.09 -18.88
N LEU A 479 -4.05 -0.22 -17.79
CA LEU A 479 -3.49 -0.34 -16.43
C LEU A 479 -2.36 -1.37 -16.38
N TYR A 480 -2.56 -2.56 -16.93
CA TYR A 480 -1.55 -3.62 -16.93
C TYR A 480 -0.36 -3.34 -17.85
N THR A 481 -0.59 -2.57 -18.92
CA THR A 481 0.49 -2.05 -19.77
C THR A 481 1.37 -1.10 -18.98
N HIS A 482 0.77 -0.14 -18.25
CA HIS A 482 1.51 0.78 -17.38
C HIS A 482 2.24 0.04 -16.26
N LEU A 483 1.60 -0.93 -15.62
CA LEU A 483 2.22 -1.71 -14.56
C LEU A 483 3.44 -2.49 -15.06
N SER A 484 3.38 -3.01 -16.28
CA SER A 484 4.52 -3.66 -16.93
C SER A 484 5.69 -2.68 -17.16
N THR A 485 5.41 -1.45 -17.60
CA THR A 485 6.43 -0.42 -17.74
C THR A 485 7.06 -0.05 -16.39
N ILE A 486 6.25 0.11 -15.33
CA ILE A 486 6.73 0.36 -13.96
C ILE A 486 7.70 -0.75 -13.52
N LEU A 487 7.32 -2.01 -13.74
CA LEU A 487 8.15 -3.17 -13.42
C LEU A 487 9.50 -3.15 -14.16
N VAL A 488 9.49 -2.85 -15.46
CA VAL A 488 10.72 -2.76 -16.27
C VAL A 488 11.63 -1.64 -15.76
N CYS A 489 11.08 -0.45 -15.51
CA CYS A 489 11.85 0.66 -14.94
C CYS A 489 12.46 0.27 -13.58
N LYS A 490 11.66 -0.35 -12.70
CA LYS A 490 12.12 -0.79 -11.38
C LYS A 490 13.27 -1.79 -11.48
N ARG A 491 13.18 -2.75 -12.39
CA ARG A 491 14.25 -3.74 -12.63
C ARG A 491 15.52 -3.07 -13.14
N ARG A 492 15.41 -2.14 -14.09
CA ARG A 492 16.57 -1.35 -14.55
C ARG A 492 17.25 -0.59 -13.42
N ILE A 493 16.49 0.00 -12.49
CA ILE A 493 17.06 0.63 -11.30
C ILE A 493 17.82 -0.39 -10.44
N VAL A 494 17.21 -1.54 -10.16
CA VAL A 494 17.84 -2.61 -9.37
C VAL A 494 19.13 -3.11 -10.02
N ASP A 495 19.17 -3.26 -11.34
CA ASP A 495 20.35 -3.69 -12.09
C ASP A 495 21.47 -2.61 -12.13
N LEU A 496 21.11 -1.33 -11.95
CA LEU A 496 22.05 -0.20 -11.89
C LEU A 496 22.74 -0.08 -10.52
N PHE A 497 22.08 -0.45 -9.43
CA PHE A 497 22.64 -0.30 -8.08
C PHE A 497 24.01 -0.99 -7.90
N PRO A 498 24.21 -2.27 -8.25
CA PRO A 498 25.51 -2.93 -8.13
C PRO A 498 26.59 -2.34 -9.05
N LYS A 499 26.21 -1.69 -10.16
CA LYS A 499 27.17 -0.99 -11.03
C LYS A 499 27.65 0.30 -10.36
N LEU A 500 26.73 1.06 -9.78
CA LEU A 500 27.02 2.29 -9.02
C LEU A 500 27.89 2.01 -7.80
N GLU A 501 27.55 1.00 -7.00
CA GLU A 501 28.33 0.63 -5.81
C GLU A 501 29.78 0.28 -6.18
N ARG A 502 29.98 -0.54 -7.21
CA ARG A 502 31.33 -0.88 -7.71
C ARG A 502 32.08 0.35 -8.22
N ALA A 503 31.41 1.27 -8.91
CA ALA A 503 32.03 2.51 -9.39
C ALA A 503 32.45 3.43 -8.22
N VAL A 504 31.61 3.56 -7.19
CA VAL A 504 31.92 4.30 -5.95
C VAL A 504 33.13 3.70 -5.25
N GLU A 505 33.14 2.38 -5.05
CA GLU A 505 34.27 1.68 -4.41
C GLU A 505 35.56 1.84 -5.19
N SER A 506 35.51 1.68 -6.52
CA SER A 506 36.69 1.81 -7.40
C SER A 506 37.24 3.24 -7.40
N THR A 507 36.35 4.24 -7.45
CA THR A 507 36.73 5.66 -7.41
C THR A 507 37.41 6.00 -6.09
N LYS A 508 36.84 5.56 -4.96
CA LYS A 508 37.40 5.78 -3.62
C LYS A 508 38.74 5.06 -3.42
N ALA A 509 38.88 3.85 -3.96
CA ALA A 509 40.14 3.10 -3.91
C ALA A 509 41.24 3.80 -4.72
N ALA A 510 40.93 4.27 -5.93
CA ALA A 510 41.84 5.03 -6.77
C ALA A 510 42.26 6.35 -6.09
N GLU A 511 41.30 7.08 -5.50
CA GLU A 511 41.55 8.30 -4.76
C GLU A 511 42.53 8.07 -3.60
N THR A 512 42.30 7.02 -2.82
CA THR A 512 43.18 6.63 -1.70
C THR A 512 44.57 6.27 -2.20
N ALA A 513 44.68 5.53 -3.31
CA ALA A 513 45.96 5.15 -3.90
C ALA A 513 46.76 6.36 -4.39
N VAL A 514 46.12 7.32 -5.08
CA VAL A 514 46.75 8.56 -5.54
C VAL A 514 47.29 9.37 -4.36
N MET A 515 46.50 9.50 -3.28
CA MET A 515 46.93 10.19 -2.07
C MET A 515 48.13 9.51 -1.41
N GLN A 516 48.13 8.17 -1.33
CA GLN A 516 49.26 7.41 -0.79
C GLN A 516 50.51 7.54 -1.67
N MET A 517 50.36 7.49 -2.99
CA MET A 517 51.44 7.69 -3.95
C MET A 517 52.08 9.08 -3.78
N GLN A 518 51.27 10.13 -3.63
CA GLN A 518 51.75 11.50 -3.39
C GLN A 518 52.53 11.59 -2.07
N MET A 519 51.96 11.09 -0.98
CA MET A 519 52.61 11.12 0.34
C MET A 519 53.93 10.34 0.35
N LYS A 520 53.95 9.15 -0.28
CA LYS A 520 55.15 8.32 -0.37
C LYS A 520 56.24 9.04 -1.16
N ARG A 521 55.88 9.62 -2.32
CA ARG A 521 56.81 10.36 -3.18
C ARG A 521 57.47 11.52 -2.42
N GLN A 522 56.66 12.36 -1.76
CA GLN A 522 57.20 13.48 -0.98
C GLN A 522 58.10 13.03 0.17
N LYS A 523 57.79 11.92 0.87
CA LYS A 523 58.66 11.36 1.90
C LYS A 523 60.00 10.85 1.35
N GLU A 524 59.99 10.22 0.17
CA GLU A 524 61.20 9.75 -0.50
C GLU A 524 62.15 10.89 -0.84
N PHE A 525 61.61 12.03 -1.31
CA PHE A 525 62.39 13.25 -1.53
C PHE A 525 63.09 13.73 -0.25
N TRP A 526 62.36 13.83 0.86
CA TRP A 526 62.93 14.23 2.15
C TRP A 526 64.04 13.28 2.63
N TYR A 527 63.86 11.98 2.38
CA TYR A 527 64.86 10.97 2.72
C TYR A 527 66.15 11.14 1.89
N LEU A 528 66.04 11.41 0.58
CA LEU A 528 67.20 11.71 -0.25
C LEU A 528 67.94 12.97 0.22
N LEU A 529 67.21 14.01 0.61
CA LEU A 529 67.81 15.24 1.13
C LEU A 529 68.58 15.00 2.45
N LYS A 530 68.09 14.08 3.29
CA LYS A 530 68.77 13.66 4.51
C LYS A 530 70.05 12.88 4.21
N ILE A 531 70.06 12.01 3.20
CA ILE A 531 71.27 11.32 2.73
C ILE A 531 72.30 12.32 2.20
N ALA A 532 71.86 13.29 1.38
CA ALA A 532 72.70 14.37 0.85
C ALA A 532 73.48 15.08 1.96
N ARG A 533 72.76 15.48 3.02
CA ARG A 533 73.33 16.20 4.16
C ARG A 533 74.30 15.35 4.98
N ALA A 534 74.08 14.03 5.04
CA ALA A 534 74.95 13.11 5.76
C ALA A 534 76.25 12.79 4.99
N GLN A 535 76.25 12.91 3.66
CA GLN A 535 77.44 12.73 2.82
C GLN A 535 78.31 14.00 2.77
N THR A 536 77.75 15.17 3.09
CA THR A 536 78.50 16.43 3.26
C THR A 536 78.96 16.61 4.71
N THR A 537 80.07 15.96 5.11
CA THR A 537 80.87 16.31 6.30
C THR A 537 82.18 16.99 5.87
N PRO A 538 82.69 17.98 6.63
CA PRO A 538 83.57 19.02 6.10
C PRO A 538 85.04 18.57 6.06
N GLN A 539 85.45 17.87 5.02
CA GLN A 539 86.86 17.85 4.64
C GLN A 539 87.00 17.98 3.12
N SER A 540 87.85 18.93 2.73
CA SER A 540 88.26 19.31 1.38
C SER A 540 87.22 20.05 0.53
N LEU A 541 87.41 21.37 0.38
CA LEU A 541 87.77 22.00 -0.89
C LEU A 541 87.93 23.52 -0.70
N SER A 542 89.20 23.93 -0.70
CA SER A 542 89.66 25.28 -0.99
C SER A 542 89.32 25.67 -2.42
N THR A 543 88.83 26.91 -2.59
CA THR A 543 88.83 27.74 -3.82
C THR A 543 88.34 27.10 -5.12
N VAL A 544 87.16 27.51 -5.59
CA VAL A 544 86.95 28.25 -6.87
C VAL A 544 85.44 28.26 -7.24
N HIS A 545 84.98 29.45 -7.65
CA HIS A 545 83.75 29.85 -8.35
C HIS A 545 82.36 29.49 -7.79
N LYS A 546 81.62 30.54 -7.41
CA LYS A 546 80.15 30.61 -7.40
C LYS A 546 79.60 30.36 -8.83
N PRO A 547 78.69 29.40 -9.04
CA PRO A 547 77.69 29.49 -10.08
C PRO A 547 76.47 30.22 -9.50
N THR A 548 76.01 31.23 -10.24
CA THR A 548 74.71 31.88 -10.12
C THR A 548 73.57 30.86 -10.31
N ALA A 549 72.48 31.09 -9.57
CA ALA A 549 71.19 30.37 -9.60
C ALA A 549 71.17 28.96 -8.97
N SER A 550 71.24 28.90 -7.64
CA SER A 550 70.73 27.76 -6.87
C SER A 550 69.55 28.30 -6.05
N VAL A 551 68.32 27.96 -6.44
CA VAL A 551 67.14 28.13 -5.59
C VAL A 551 67.45 27.48 -4.25
N THR A 552 67.52 28.27 -3.19
CA THR A 552 67.91 27.77 -1.87
C THR A 552 66.85 26.76 -1.42
N VAL A 553 67.22 25.67 -0.74
CA VAL A 553 66.28 24.68 -0.16
C VAL A 553 65.13 25.34 0.62
N HIS A 554 65.38 26.53 1.17
CA HIS A 554 64.39 27.38 1.84
C HIS A 554 63.28 27.92 0.92
N GLN A 555 63.59 28.28 -0.32
CA GLN A 555 62.61 28.73 -1.32
C GLN A 555 61.73 27.57 -1.79
N LEU A 556 62.30 26.38 -2.00
CA LEU A 556 61.54 25.17 -2.33
C LEU A 556 60.60 24.76 -1.18
N LEU A 557 61.03 24.94 0.07
CA LEU A 557 60.21 24.74 1.27
C LEU A 557 59.04 25.72 1.32
N GLU A 558 59.29 27.01 1.09
CA GLU A 558 58.24 28.02 1.04
C GLU A 558 57.25 27.75 -0.09
N GLU A 559 57.72 27.38 -1.29
CA GLU A 559 56.86 27.02 -2.41
C GLU A 559 56.00 25.78 -2.13
N ASN A 560 56.58 24.71 -1.58
CA ASN A 560 55.82 23.49 -1.24
C ASN A 560 54.75 23.77 -0.19
N GLN A 561 55.08 24.60 0.82
CA GLN A 561 54.15 25.02 1.85
C GLN A 561 53.05 25.91 1.26
N ARG A 562 53.37 26.75 0.27
CA ARG A 562 52.41 27.58 -0.48
C ARG A 562 51.46 26.73 -1.33
N TYR A 563 51.97 25.72 -2.03
CA TYR A 563 51.15 24.80 -2.82
C TYR A 563 50.22 23.97 -1.92
N LEU A 564 50.70 23.48 -0.78
CA LEU A 564 49.85 22.80 0.21
C LEU A 564 48.76 23.72 0.78
N SER A 565 49.08 24.98 1.02
CA SER A 565 48.13 25.98 1.51
C SER A 565 47.07 26.32 0.47
N GLN A 566 47.48 26.49 -0.79
CA GLN A 566 46.56 26.73 -1.91
C GLN A 566 45.66 25.53 -2.18
N LEU A 567 46.18 24.30 -2.04
CA LEU A 567 45.38 23.09 -2.20
C LEU A 567 44.32 22.96 -1.10
N SER A 568 44.68 23.27 0.15
CA SER A 568 43.72 23.31 1.26
C SER A 568 42.67 24.42 1.07
N SER A 569 43.06 25.60 0.59
CA SER A 569 42.13 26.71 0.31
C SER A 569 41.15 26.36 -0.81
N LEU A 570 41.64 25.81 -1.92
CA LEU A 570 40.80 25.38 -3.05
C LEU A 570 39.81 24.28 -2.63
N LEU A 571 40.26 23.32 -1.81
CA LEU A 571 39.38 22.30 -1.25
C LEU A 571 38.29 22.91 -0.37
N GLN A 572 38.62 23.97 0.39
CA GLN A 572 37.71 24.66 1.29
C GLN A 572 36.69 25.52 0.52
N ASP A 573 37.11 26.23 -0.52
CA ASP A 573 36.24 27.01 -1.40
C ASP A 573 35.28 26.10 -2.19
N THR A 574 35.77 24.94 -2.66
CA THR A 574 34.92 23.95 -3.35
C THR A 574 33.86 23.37 -2.39
N THR A 575 34.19 23.18 -1.11
CA THR A 575 33.18 22.79 -0.10
C THR A 575 32.22 23.91 0.29
N GLN A 576 32.60 25.19 0.11
CA GLN A 576 31.78 26.33 0.48
C GLN A 576 30.80 26.75 -0.63
N GLU A 577 31.18 26.62 -1.91
CA GLU A 577 30.25 26.71 -3.05
C GLU A 577 29.20 25.59 -3.05
N MET A 578 29.46 24.46 -2.37
CA MET A 578 28.46 23.40 -2.14
C MET A 578 27.40 23.77 -1.09
N GLY A 579 27.63 24.81 -0.27
CA GLY A 579 26.66 25.27 0.73
C GLY A 579 25.54 26.15 0.16
N SER A 580 25.71 26.68 -1.05
CA SER A 580 24.75 27.57 -1.72
C SER A 580 24.12 26.94 -2.97
N SER A 581 23.94 25.61 -2.97
CA SER A 581 23.15 24.94 -3.99
C SER A 581 21.66 25.30 -3.81
N VAL A 582 20.97 25.55 -4.92
CA VAL A 582 19.54 25.93 -5.09
C VAL A 582 18.52 25.01 -4.38
N MET A 583 18.98 24.01 -3.61
CA MET A 583 18.15 23.11 -2.81
C MET A 583 17.67 23.67 -1.46
N ASP A 584 18.13 24.85 -1.03
CA ASP A 584 17.62 25.54 0.17
C ASP A 584 16.34 26.35 -0.08
N GLU A 585 15.74 26.28 -1.28
CA GLU A 585 14.38 26.77 -1.47
C GLU A 585 13.38 25.83 -0.79
N ASP A 586 12.65 26.42 0.15
CA ASP A 586 11.58 25.82 0.94
C ASP A 586 10.55 25.10 0.05
N TRP A 587 10.49 23.76 0.17
CA TRP A 587 9.51 22.90 -0.53
C TRP A 587 8.21 22.75 0.27
N SER A 588 7.91 23.66 1.20
CA SER A 588 6.68 23.69 1.99
C SER A 588 5.39 23.69 1.14
N TRP A 589 5.46 24.08 -0.13
CA TRP A 589 4.37 23.97 -1.11
C TRP A 589 4.04 22.54 -1.57
N ILE A 590 4.78 21.52 -1.12
CA ILE A 590 4.42 20.09 -1.30
C ILE A 590 3.22 19.70 -0.41
N GLN A 591 2.80 20.56 0.53
CA GLN A 591 1.54 20.39 1.26
C GLN A 591 0.46 21.30 0.66
N HIS A 592 -0.43 20.71 -0.14
CA HIS A 592 -1.78 21.11 -0.62
C HIS A 592 -1.90 20.63 -2.09
N ASP A 593 -2.74 19.66 -2.48
CA ASP A 593 -4.19 19.59 -2.29
C ASP A 593 -4.67 18.18 -1.88
N LEU A 594 -5.04 18.03 -0.61
CA LEU A 594 -6.11 17.11 -0.23
C LEU A 594 -7.41 17.71 -0.76
N VAL A 595 -7.83 17.30 -1.96
CA VAL A 595 -9.20 17.53 -2.40
C VAL A 595 -10.10 16.81 -1.41
N GLN A 596 -10.78 17.59 -0.57
CA GLN A 596 -11.95 17.13 0.16
C GLN A 596 -12.90 16.51 -0.87
N ALA A 597 -13.07 15.19 -0.82
CA ALA A 597 -14.16 14.53 -1.51
C ALA A 597 -15.46 15.17 -1.00
N PRO A 598 -16.36 15.66 -1.88
CA PRO A 598 -17.66 16.13 -1.43
C PRO A 598 -18.40 14.93 -0.81
N SER A 599 -18.84 15.12 0.42
CA SER A 599 -19.83 14.30 1.09
C SER A 599 -21.12 14.32 0.27
N LEU A 600 -21.25 13.40 -0.68
CA LEU A 600 -22.51 13.11 -1.34
C LEU A 600 -23.38 12.32 -0.36
N ILE A 601 -24.14 13.09 0.40
CA ILE A 601 -25.39 12.72 1.03
C ILE A 601 -26.32 12.16 -0.06
N MET A 602 -26.68 10.87 0.05
CA MET A 602 -28.04 10.39 -0.20
C MET A 602 -28.27 9.00 0.41
#